data_AF-A0A382X2S3-F1
#
_entry.id   AF-A0A382X2S3-F1
#
_cell.length_a   1.000
_cell.length_b   1.000
_cell.length_c   1.000
_cell.angle_alpha   90.00
_cell.angle_beta   90.00
_cell.angle_gamma   90.00
#
_symmetry.space_group_name_H-M   'P 1'
#
loop_
_entity.id
_entity.type
_entity.pdbx_description
1 polymer ?
#
loop_
_entity_poly.entity_id
_entity_poly.type
_entity_poly.pdbx_seq_one_letter_code
_entity_poly.pdbx_strand_id
1 'polypeptide(L)'
;MDILKGLKDGDFGLAKTYWLFGILGNFLISLLGNLLTGLVPIAIYSLFSLAYGVTVLLGIWNSANRYTGFKLWAILAKLAAILGFLFVILSIFLLLSLFL
;
A
#
# COMPACT_ATOMS: atom_id res chain seq x y z
N MET A 1 -7.99 -3.88 19.23
CA MET A 1 -8.18 -3.09 17.98
C MET A 1 -7.23 -3.68 16.95
N ASP A 2 -7.75 -4.29 15.90
CA ASP A 2 -6.91 -4.87 14.85
C ASP A 2 -6.20 -3.76 14.07
N ILE A 3 -4.87 -3.80 14.07
CA ILE A 3 -4.01 -2.77 13.46
C ILE A 3 -4.36 -2.60 11.97
N LEU A 4 -4.60 -3.70 11.25
CA LEU A 4 -4.96 -3.68 9.83
C LEU A 4 -6.32 -3.03 9.58
N LYS A 5 -7.28 -3.26 10.47
CA LYS A 5 -8.62 -2.66 10.38
C LYS A 5 -8.53 -1.15 10.60
N GLY A 6 -7.87 -0.72 11.68
CA GLY A 6 -7.67 0.71 11.97
C GLY A 6 -6.87 1.44 10.87
N LEU A 7 -5.92 0.73 10.24
CA LEU A 7 -5.17 1.26 9.09
C LEU A 7 -6.07 1.47 7.89
N LYS A 8 -6.82 0.44 7.49
CA LYS A 8 -7.76 0.50 6.37
C LYS A 8 -8.82 1.59 6.59
N ASP A 9 -9.34 1.72 7.79
CA ASP A 9 -10.40 2.69 8.11
C ASP A 9 -9.87 4.13 8.21
N GLY A 10 -8.54 4.31 8.20
CA GLY A 10 -7.88 5.62 8.19
C GLY A 10 -7.76 6.27 9.57
N ASP A 11 -7.83 5.47 10.64
CA ASP A 11 -7.90 5.96 12.02
C ASP A 11 -6.56 6.50 12.54
N PHE A 12 -5.45 6.22 11.86
CA PHE A 12 -4.12 6.71 12.21
C PHE A 12 -3.81 8.12 11.70
N GLY A 13 -4.71 8.72 10.90
CA GLY A 13 -4.54 10.05 10.33
C GLY A 13 -3.58 10.09 9.13
N LEU A 14 -3.74 11.11 8.29
CA LEU A 14 -3.14 11.17 6.96
C LEU A 14 -1.61 11.05 6.96
N ALA A 15 -0.92 11.83 7.81
CA ALA A 15 0.54 11.86 7.83
C ALA A 15 1.13 10.51 8.22
N LYS A 16 0.58 9.86 9.26
CA LYS A 16 1.07 8.54 9.71
C LYS A 16 0.75 7.48 8.67
N THR A 17 -0.47 7.46 8.15
CA THR A 17 -0.88 6.48 7.12
C THR A 17 -0.02 6.60 5.86
N TYR A 18 0.27 7.80 5.38
CA TYR A 18 1.09 8.01 4.20
C TYR A 18 2.58 7.75 4.45
N TRP A 19 3.21 8.42 5.43
CA TRP A 19 4.66 8.34 5.60
C TRP A 19 5.11 7.05 6.26
N LEU A 20 4.42 6.62 7.32
CA LEU A 20 4.84 5.43 8.07
C LEU A 20 4.43 4.15 7.35
N PHE A 21 3.15 4.02 6.96
CA PHE A 21 2.68 2.78 6.34
C PHE A 21 2.90 2.77 4.83
N GLY A 22 2.67 3.89 4.15
CA GLY A 22 2.87 4.04 2.70
C GLY A 22 4.33 4.05 2.28
N ILE A 23 5.14 4.97 2.82
CA ILE A 23 6.54 5.11 2.39
C ILE A 23 7.44 4.12 3.14
N LEU A 24 7.52 4.24 4.47
CA LEU A 24 8.45 3.43 5.26
C LEU A 24 8.07 1.93 5.22
N GLY A 25 6.79 1.61 5.36
CA GLY A 25 6.29 0.23 5.27
C GLY A 25 6.61 -0.42 3.93
N ASN A 26 6.32 0.26 2.81
CA ASN A 26 6.68 -0.26 1.49
C ASN A 26 8.20 -0.34 1.28
N PHE A 27 8.98 0.60 1.82
CA PHE A 27 10.43 0.52 1.76
C PHE A 27 10.97 -0.75 2.43
N LEU A 28 10.49 -1.06 3.63
CA LEU A 28 10.87 -2.28 4.35
C LEU A 28 10.46 -3.56 3.60
N ILE A 29 9.24 -3.58 3.04
CA ILE A 29 8.76 -4.68 2.19
C ILE A 29 9.65 -4.81 0.95
N SER A 30 10.01 -3.73 0.28
CA SER A 30 10.90 -3.80 -0.89
C SER A 30 12.26 -4.37 -0.53
N LEU A 31 12.85 -3.97 0.60
CA LEU A 31 14.13 -4.53 1.05
C LEU A 31 14.06 -6.05 1.27
N LEU A 32 13.01 -6.53 1.94
CA LEU A 32 12.82 -7.96 2.16
C LEU A 32 12.61 -8.74 0.86
N GLY A 33 11.86 -8.16 -0.09
CA GLY A 33 11.61 -8.77 -1.40
C GLY A 33 12.88 -9.00 -2.21
N ASN A 34 13.85 -8.08 -2.12
CA ASN A 34 15.14 -8.18 -2.83
C ASN A 34 16.03 -9.34 -2.34
N LEU A 35 15.74 -9.92 -1.17
CA LEU A 35 16.47 -11.07 -0.62
C LEU A 35 15.94 -12.41 -1.13
N LEU A 36 14.77 -12.41 -1.79
CA LEU A 36 14.11 -13.63 -2.21
C LEU A 36 14.64 -14.12 -3.56
N THR A 37 14.82 -15.43 -3.65
CA THR A 37 15.21 -16.12 -4.88
C THR A 37 14.26 -17.28 -5.14
N GLY A 38 13.97 -17.54 -6.41
CA GLY A 38 13.10 -18.64 -6.84
C GLY A 38 11.63 -18.24 -6.94
N LEU A 39 10.93 -18.89 -7.88
CA LEU A 39 9.59 -18.50 -8.30
C LEU A 39 8.56 -18.59 -7.17
N VAL A 40 8.53 -19.71 -6.43
CA VAL A 40 7.50 -19.96 -5.41
C VAL A 40 7.60 -18.97 -4.23
N PRO A 41 8.77 -18.75 -3.60
CA PRO A 41 8.91 -17.74 -2.55
C PRO A 41 8.55 -16.32 -3.03
N ILE A 42 8.98 -15.94 -4.24
CA ILE A 42 8.66 -14.63 -4.83
C ILE A 42 7.14 -14.46 -5.01
N ALA A 43 6.45 -15.49 -5.49
CA ALA A 43 5.00 -15.41 -5.71
C ALA A 43 4.20 -15.29 -4.41
N ILE A 44 4.54 -16.12 -3.40
CA ILE A 44 3.91 -16.04 -2.07
C ILE A 44 4.14 -14.65 -1.48
N TYR A 45 5.38 -14.15 -1.55
CA TYR A 45 5.73 -12.83 -1.03
C TYR A 45 4.97 -11.70 -1.74
N SER A 46 4.84 -11.80 -3.06
CA SER A 46 4.09 -10.84 -3.88
C SER A 46 2.62 -10.77 -3.46
N LEU A 47 1.99 -11.91 -3.14
CA LEU A 47 0.61 -11.93 -2.64
C LEU A 47 0.46 -11.18 -1.31
N PHE A 48 1.36 -11.41 -0.36
CA PHE A 48 1.37 -10.68 0.92
C PHE A 48 1.61 -9.18 0.73
N SER A 49 2.57 -8.83 -0.13
CA SER A 49 2.91 -7.43 -0.44
C SER A 49 1.74 -6.70 -1.10
N LEU A 50 1.02 -7.36 -2.01
CA LEU A 50 -0.19 -6.81 -2.63
C LEU A 50 -1.32 -6.62 -1.62
N ALA A 51 -1.57 -7.60 -0.74
CA ALA A 51 -2.59 -7.49 0.30
C ALA A 51 -2.30 -6.32 1.26
N TYR A 52 -1.03 -6.16 1.67
CA TYR A 52 -0.58 -5.02 2.45
C TYR A 52 -0.77 -3.70 1.68
N GLY A 53 -0.28 -3.64 0.43
CA GLY A 53 -0.36 -2.45 -0.41
C GLY A 53 -1.79 -1.95 -0.59
N VAL A 54 -2.74 -2.85 -0.89
CA VAL A 54 -4.17 -2.50 -0.99
C VAL A 54 -4.70 -1.95 0.34
N THR A 55 -4.35 -2.58 1.46
CA THR A 55 -4.78 -2.13 2.79
C THR A 55 -4.29 -0.72 3.09
N VAL A 56 -3.02 -0.42 2.79
CA VAL A 56 -2.43 0.90 2.97
C VAL A 56 -3.07 1.94 2.05
N LEU A 57 -3.29 1.63 0.78
CA LEU A 57 -3.91 2.55 -0.17
C LEU A 57 -5.34 2.93 0.23
N LEU A 58 -6.12 1.96 0.70
CA LEU A 58 -7.44 2.22 1.29
C LEU A 58 -7.32 3.10 2.53
N GLY A 59 -6.34 2.83 3.39
CA GLY A 59 -6.04 3.66 4.55
C GLY A 59 -5.70 5.10 4.19
N ILE A 60 -4.85 5.33 3.18
CA ILE A 60 -4.48 6.66 2.69
C ILE A 60 -5.73 7.38 2.18
N TRP A 61 -6.53 6.70 1.34
CA TRP A 61 -7.75 7.26 0.78
C TRP A 61 -8.75 7.68 1.87
N ASN A 62 -9.00 6.79 2.82
CA ASN A 62 -9.93 7.04 3.93
C ASN A 62 -9.42 8.12 4.89
N SER A 63 -8.12 8.10 5.21
CA SER A 63 -7.48 9.15 6.01
C SER A 63 -7.56 10.52 5.32
N ALA A 64 -7.40 10.56 4.00
CA ALA A 64 -7.50 11.79 3.21
C ALA A 64 -8.94 12.32 3.14
N ASN A 65 -9.94 11.45 3.09
CA ASN A 65 -11.37 11.84 3.14
C ASN A 65 -11.75 12.48 4.48
N ARG A 66 -11.14 12.04 5.58
CA ARG A 66 -11.39 12.56 6.93
C ARG A 66 -10.43 13.69 7.33
N TYR A 67 -9.52 14.09 6.45
CA TYR A 67 -8.49 15.06 6.77
C TYR A 67 -9.05 16.48 6.84
N THR A 68 -8.99 17.10 8.02
CA THR A 68 -9.51 18.46 8.29
C THR A 68 -8.44 19.56 8.19
N GLY A 69 -7.18 19.20 7.95
CA GLY A 69 -6.06 20.14 7.80
C GLY A 69 -5.98 20.79 6.41
N PHE A 70 -4.78 21.25 6.05
CA PHE A 70 -4.55 21.92 4.77
C PHE A 70 -4.86 21.02 3.57
N LYS A 71 -5.87 21.40 2.76
CA LYS A 71 -6.49 20.56 1.73
C LYS A 71 -5.52 20.02 0.67
N LEU A 72 -4.43 20.73 0.37
CA LEU A 72 -3.43 20.25 -0.60
C LEU A 72 -2.85 18.88 -0.20
N TRP A 73 -2.64 18.62 1.09
CA TRP A 73 -2.14 17.32 1.54
C TRP A 73 -3.11 16.18 1.25
N ALA A 74 -4.41 16.39 1.45
CA ALA A 74 -5.43 15.39 1.13
C ALA A 74 -5.50 15.14 -0.38
N ILE A 75 -5.38 16.18 -1.20
CA ILE A 75 -5.38 16.06 -2.67
C ILE A 75 -4.15 15.28 -3.14
N LEU A 76 -2.94 15.65 -2.68
CA LEU A 76 -1.70 14.96 -3.03
C LEU A 76 -1.73 13.48 -2.61
N ALA A 77 -2.23 13.19 -1.41
CA ALA A 77 -2.35 11.83 -0.92
C ALA A 77 -3.34 10.99 -1.75
N LYS A 78 -4.46 11.58 -2.20
CA LYS A 78 -5.40 10.90 -3.11
C LYS A 78 -4.79 10.63 -4.47
N LEU A 79 -4.05 11.59 -5.04
CA LEU A 79 -3.34 11.39 -6.31
C LEU A 79 -2.31 10.26 -6.18
N ALA A 80 -1.53 10.25 -5.10
CA ALA A 80 -0.61 9.16 -4.80
C ALA A 80 -1.33 7.82 -4.63
N ALA A 81 -2.48 7.79 -3.95
CA ALA A 81 -3.28 6.58 -3.79
C ALA A 81 -3.81 6.05 -5.14
N ILE A 82 -4.26 6.93 -6.05
CA ILE A 82 -4.69 6.56 -7.40
C ILE A 82 -3.54 5.92 -8.19
N LEU A 83 -2.37 6.54 -8.18
CA LEU A 83 -1.18 5.98 -8.82
C LEU A 83 -0.80 4.62 -8.21
N GLY A 84 -0.91 4.49 -6.88
CA GLY A 84 -0.68 3.24 -6.18
C GLY A 84 -1.67 2.13 -6.56
N PHE A 85 -2.97 2.45 -6.71
CA PHE A 85 -3.96 1.47 -7.18
C PHE A 85 -3.66 0.99 -8.60
N LEU A 86 -3.27 1.91 -9.50
CA LEU A 86 -2.84 1.55 -10.86
C LEU A 86 -1.62 0.62 -10.82
N PHE A 87 -0.64 0.92 -9.97
CA PHE A 87 0.54 0.08 -9.78
C PHE A 87 0.18 -1.31 -9.24
N VAL A 88 -0.76 -1.41 -8.30
CA VAL A 88 -1.25 -2.70 -7.78
C VAL A 88 -1.92 -3.52 -8.88
N ILE A 89 -2.77 -2.90 -9.71
CA ILE A 89 -3.42 -3.57 -10.84
C ILE A 89 -2.36 -4.13 -11.80
N LEU A 90 -1.38 -3.31 -12.19
CA LEU A 90 -0.27 -3.75 -13.04
C LEU A 90 0.52 -4.91 -12.41
N SER A 91 0.78 -4.82 -11.11
CA SER A 91 1.52 -5.84 -10.36
C SER A 91 0.77 -7.18 -10.29
N ILE A 92 -0.57 -7.15 -10.22
CA ILE A 92 -1.40 -8.36 -10.31
C ILE A 92 -1.27 -9.00 -11.69
N PHE A 93 -1.35 -8.23 -12.77
CA PHE A 93 -1.15 -8.76 -14.12
C PHE A 93 0.24 -9.37 -14.29
N LEU A 94 1.28 -8.69 -13.79
CA LEU A 94 2.65 -9.20 -13.82
C LEU A 94 2.77 -10.53 -13.05
N LEU A 95 2.21 -10.61 -11.85
CA LEU A 95 2.21 -11.84 -11.05
C LEU A 95 1.52 -13.00 -11.78
N LEU A 96 0.36 -12.76 -12.40
CA LEU A 96 -0.36 -13.79 -13.15
C LEU A 96 0.44 -14.26 -14.38
N SER A 97 1.16 -13.35 -15.05
CA SER A 97 1.98 -13.69 -16.21
C SER A 97 3.14 -14.64 -15.91
N LEU A 98 3.55 -14.78 -14.63
CA LEU A 98 4.57 -15.74 -14.22
C LEU A 98 4.09 -17.20 -14.24
N PHE A 99 2.78 -17.44 -14.37
CA PHE A 99 2.16 -18.76 -14.28
C PHE A 99 1.41 -19.19 -15.55
N LEU A 100 1.35 -18.32 -16.55
CA LEU A 100 0.72 -18.54 -17.86
C LEU A 100 1.80 -18.91 -18.87
#